data_AF-A0A2E8NR25-F1
#
_entry.id   AF-A0A2E8NR25-F1
#
_cell.length_a   1.000
_cell.length_b   1.000
_cell.length_c   1.000
_cell.angle_alpha   90.00
_cell.angle_beta   90.00
_cell.angle_gamma   90.00
#
_symmetry.space_group_name_H-M   'P 1'
#
loop_
_entity.id
_entity.type
_entity.pdbx_description
1 polymer ?
#
loop_
_entity_poly.entity_id
_entity_poly.type
_entity_poly.pdbx_seq_one_letter_code
_entity_poly.pdbx_strand_id
1 'polypeptide(L)'
;MTIPELAWNPTFFDDPDGGEIILWPYLPCVRMPAKLRPRKWDAVALITSLDEIEIIREEEIQDRQSPGIHVESANFSGTSLGMLIRDLRSLEIDGPYIPDPELLRLIRHAENARNGLPIYPVIPSLDDERWADWLSSSADEQVTLRNLLSTF
;
A
#
# COMPACT_ATOMS: atom_id res chain seq x y z
N MET A 1 19.48 16.93 -14.13
CA MET A 1 18.91 16.70 -12.79
C MET A 1 19.68 15.55 -12.16
N THR A 2 20.19 15.74 -10.94
CA THR A 2 20.78 14.67 -10.15
C THR A 2 19.66 13.74 -9.69
N ILE A 3 19.80 12.43 -9.92
CA ILE A 3 18.84 11.43 -9.42
C ILE A 3 18.93 11.45 -7.89
N PRO A 4 17.83 11.71 -7.17
CA PRO A 4 17.85 11.69 -5.71
C PRO A 4 18.18 10.27 -5.23
N GLU A 5 19.03 10.19 -4.21
CA GLU A 5 19.41 8.92 -3.59
C GLU A 5 18.19 8.33 -2.88
N LEU A 6 17.92 7.03 -3.09
CA LEU A 6 16.83 6.33 -2.43
C LEU A 6 17.14 6.21 -0.93
N ALA A 7 16.57 7.11 -0.13
CA ALA A 7 16.72 7.11 1.32
C ALA A 7 15.53 6.41 1.99
N TRP A 8 15.81 5.57 2.98
CA TRP A 8 14.79 4.96 3.87
C TRP A 8 14.34 5.90 5.00
N ASN A 9 14.92 7.10 5.07
CA ASN A 9 14.56 8.08 6.09
C ASN A 9 13.28 8.83 5.67
N PRO A 10 12.38 9.14 6.61
CA PRO A 10 11.26 10.02 6.32
C PRO A 10 11.75 11.37 5.81
N THR A 11 11.05 11.91 4.80
CA THR A 11 11.24 13.28 4.34
C THR A 11 10.17 14.16 4.96
N PHE A 12 10.57 15.31 5.49
CA PHE A 12 9.66 16.29 6.10
C PHE A 12 9.44 17.44 5.14
N PHE A 13 8.19 17.84 4.97
CA PHE A 13 7.78 18.95 4.13
C PHE A 13 6.91 19.90 4.93
N ASP A 14 7.37 21.14 5.10
CA ASP A 14 6.60 22.19 5.76
C ASP A 14 5.48 22.67 4.83
N ASP A 15 4.23 22.54 5.27
CA ASP A 15 3.09 23.00 4.48
C ASP A 15 3.03 24.54 4.53
N PRO A 16 2.94 25.24 3.37
CA PRO A 16 2.78 26.70 3.34
C PRO A 16 1.58 27.23 4.12
N ASP A 17 0.51 26.45 4.23
CA ASP A 17 -0.71 26.78 4.97
C ASP A 17 -0.62 26.38 6.46
N GLY A 18 0.50 25.75 6.85
CA GLY A 18 0.84 25.37 8.22
C GLY A 18 0.73 23.87 8.47
N GLY A 19 1.65 23.36 9.31
CA GLY A 19 1.78 21.93 9.60
C GLY A 19 2.99 21.31 8.89
N GLU A 20 3.18 20.01 9.10
CA GLU A 20 4.31 19.25 8.55
C GLU A 20 3.78 17.95 7.94
N ILE A 21 4.16 17.69 6.69
CA ILE A 21 3.85 16.44 6.00
C ILE A 21 5.07 15.54 6.09
N ILE A 22 4.86 14.33 6.63
CA ILE A 22 5.90 13.30 6.73
C ILE A 22 5.71 12.31 5.59
N LEU A 23 6.56 12.39 4.57
CA LEU A 23 6.63 11.37 3.52
C LEU A 23 7.46 10.20 4.04
N TRP A 24 6.79 9.10 4.38
CA TRP A 24 7.43 7.93 4.95
C TRP A 24 7.63 6.83 3.90
N PRO A 25 8.87 6.57 3.45
CA PRO A 25 9.16 5.43 2.60
C PRO A 25 9.04 4.14 3.42
N TYR A 26 8.20 3.22 2.97
CA TYR A 26 8.05 1.90 3.60
C TYR A 26 7.98 0.81 2.52
N LEU A 27 8.32 -0.42 2.92
CA LEU A 27 8.25 -1.58 2.03
C LEU A 27 6.89 -2.29 2.24
N PRO A 28 6.03 -2.38 1.21
CA PRO A 28 4.74 -3.03 1.33
C PRO A 28 4.87 -4.49 1.76
N CYS A 29 3.88 -4.98 2.50
CA CYS A 29 3.80 -6.37 2.96
C CYS A 29 5.00 -6.83 3.83
N VAL A 30 5.78 -5.89 4.38
CA VAL A 30 6.91 -6.17 5.27
C VAL A 30 6.73 -5.43 6.59
N ARG A 31 6.98 -6.14 7.70
CA ARG A 31 6.92 -5.53 9.02
C ARG A 31 8.13 -4.62 9.24
N MET A 32 7.91 -3.31 9.22
CA MET A 32 8.99 -2.33 9.37
C MET A 32 9.54 -2.34 10.81
N PRO A 33 10.86 -2.23 11.02
CA PRO A 33 11.43 -2.08 12.36
C PRO A 33 10.90 -0.84 13.09
N ALA A 34 10.66 -0.95 14.41
CA ALA A 34 10.13 0.15 15.22
C ALA A 34 11.03 1.41 15.28
N LYS A 35 12.30 1.30 14.86
CA LYS A 35 13.24 2.43 14.74
C LYS A 35 13.03 3.25 13.45
N LEU A 36 12.45 2.65 12.42
CA LEU A 36 12.21 3.29 11.12
C LEU A 36 10.79 3.86 10.98
N ARG A 37 9.92 3.64 11.97
CA ARG A 37 8.53 4.11 11.95
C ARG A 37 8.41 5.54 12.48
N PRO A 38 7.67 6.44 11.80
CA PRO A 38 7.21 7.70 12.36
C PRO A 38 6.37 7.47 13.62
N ARG A 39 6.61 8.26 14.68
CA ARG A 39 5.95 8.08 15.99
C ARG A 39 4.99 9.19 16.38
N LYS A 40 5.15 10.37 15.80
CA LYS A 40 4.35 11.55 16.10
C LYS A 40 3.72 12.01 14.80
N TRP A 41 2.40 11.98 14.75
CA TRP A 41 1.58 12.41 13.64
C TRP A 41 0.14 12.52 14.14
N ASP A 42 -0.62 13.45 13.57
CA ASP A 42 -1.99 13.77 14.01
C ASP A 42 -3.05 13.27 13.02
N ALA A 43 -2.64 12.85 11.83
CA ALA A 43 -3.48 12.20 10.82
C ALA A 43 -2.62 11.32 9.90
N VAL A 44 -3.26 10.45 9.12
CA VAL A 44 -2.59 9.61 8.13
C VAL A 44 -3.24 9.75 6.76
N ALA A 45 -2.43 9.98 5.73
CA ALA A 45 -2.85 9.89 4.34
C ALA A 45 -2.32 8.57 3.75
N LEU A 46 -3.19 7.84 3.06
CA LEU A 46 -2.89 6.52 2.50
C LEU A 46 -3.08 6.58 0.98
N ILE A 47 -2.11 6.03 0.23
CA ILE A 47 -2.19 5.89 -1.23
C ILE A 47 -3.09 4.68 -1.53
N THR A 48 -4.36 4.85 -1.22
CA THR A 48 -5.40 3.83 -1.29
C THR A 48 -6.76 4.52 -1.43
N SER A 49 -7.78 3.79 -1.88
CA SER A 49 -9.17 4.26 -1.87
C SER A 49 -9.90 3.88 -0.59
N LEU A 50 -11.09 4.45 -0.37
CA LEU A 50 -11.93 4.04 0.75
C LEU A 50 -12.36 2.57 0.63
N ASP A 51 -12.66 2.13 -0.59
CA ASP A 51 -13.05 0.76 -0.90
C ASP A 51 -11.95 -0.24 -0.53
N GLU A 52 -10.69 0.09 -0.87
CA GLU A 52 -9.53 -0.73 -0.54
C GLU A 52 -9.30 -0.82 0.97
N ILE A 53 -9.52 0.27 1.73
CA ILE A 53 -9.45 0.22 3.19
C ILE A 53 -10.47 -0.77 3.76
N GLU A 54 -11.69 -0.80 3.24
CA GLU A 54 -12.70 -1.78 3.69
C GLU A 54 -12.32 -3.21 3.31
N ILE A 55 -11.77 -3.42 2.12
CA ILE A 55 -11.25 -4.73 1.70
C ILE A 55 -10.15 -5.20 2.67
N ILE A 56 -9.21 -4.32 3.02
CA ILE A 56 -8.12 -4.64 3.96
C ILE A 56 -8.65 -5.01 5.35
N ARG A 57 -9.71 -4.34 5.83
CA ARG A 57 -10.35 -4.71 7.10
C ARG A 57 -10.98 -6.09 7.05
N GLU A 58 -11.64 -6.41 5.94
CA GLU A 58 -12.22 -7.74 5.72
C GLU A 58 -11.13 -8.81 5.60
N GLU A 59 -10.04 -8.53 4.86
CA GLU A 59 -8.87 -9.40 4.77
C GLU A 59 -8.26 -9.68 6.15
N GLU A 60 -8.20 -8.67 7.02
CA GLU A 60 -7.73 -8.84 8.40
C GLU A 60 -8.63 -9.76 9.23
N ILE A 61 -9.96 -9.65 9.07
CA ILE A 61 -10.91 -10.55 9.72
C ILE A 61 -10.69 -11.98 9.25
N GLN A 62 -10.52 -12.18 7.94
CA GLN A 62 -10.29 -13.48 7.32
C GLN A 62 -8.95 -14.09 7.74
N ASP A 63 -7.88 -13.30 7.78
CA ASP A 63 -6.55 -13.76 8.24
C ASP A 63 -6.59 -14.17 9.72
N ARG A 64 -7.38 -13.48 10.55
CA ARG A 64 -7.60 -13.88 11.94
C ARG A 64 -8.30 -15.22 12.08
N GLN A 65 -9.24 -15.52 11.17
CA GLN A 65 -9.97 -16.79 11.15
C GLN A 65 -9.13 -17.93 10.58
N SER A 66 -8.30 -17.64 9.57
CA SER A 66 -7.42 -18.59 8.91
C SER A 66 -6.07 -17.93 8.58
N PRO A 67 -5.09 -17.98 9.51
CA PRO A 67 -3.80 -17.31 9.32
C PRO A 67 -3.09 -17.77 8.05
N GLY A 68 -2.68 -16.81 7.22
CA GLY A 68 -1.96 -17.07 5.97
C GLY A 68 -2.85 -17.46 4.78
N ILE A 69 -4.19 -17.39 4.91
CA ILE A 69 -5.13 -17.71 3.82
C ILE A 69 -4.86 -16.88 2.56
N HIS A 70 -4.53 -15.60 2.72
CA HIS A 70 -4.26 -14.69 1.61
C HIS A 70 -2.94 -14.99 0.91
N VAL A 71 -1.92 -15.39 1.66
CA VAL A 71 -0.62 -15.81 1.11
C VAL A 71 -0.78 -17.11 0.32
N GLU A 72 -1.53 -18.07 0.84
CA GLU A 72 -1.84 -19.31 0.12
C GLU A 72 -2.67 -19.03 -1.14
N SER A 73 -3.72 -18.21 -1.04
CA SER A 73 -4.53 -17.79 -2.19
C SER A 73 -3.67 -17.14 -3.29
N ALA A 74 -2.80 -16.19 -2.92
CA ALA A 74 -1.88 -15.53 -3.84
C ALA A 74 -0.87 -16.52 -4.46
N ASN A 75 -0.34 -17.48 -3.69
CA ASN A 75 0.58 -18.51 -4.17
C ASN A 75 -0.04 -19.39 -5.28
N PHE A 76 -1.35 -19.68 -5.21
CA PHE A 76 -2.06 -20.48 -6.22
C PHE A 76 -2.65 -19.65 -7.39
N SER A 77 -2.58 -18.32 -7.34
CA SER A 77 -3.20 -17.44 -8.34
C SER A 77 -2.53 -17.44 -9.72
N GLY A 78 -1.28 -17.95 -9.82
CA GLY A 78 -0.50 -17.88 -11.07
C GLY A 78 -0.05 -16.47 -11.48
N THR A 79 -0.25 -15.47 -10.61
CA THR A 79 0.15 -14.08 -10.86
C THR A 79 1.63 -13.84 -10.57
N SER A 80 2.16 -12.67 -10.93
CA SER A 80 3.52 -12.26 -10.57
C SER A 80 3.79 -12.28 -9.06
N LEU A 81 2.78 -11.94 -8.25
CA LEU A 81 2.86 -12.07 -6.80
C LEU A 81 2.97 -13.54 -6.37
N GLY A 82 2.20 -14.44 -6.99
CA GLY A 82 2.31 -15.88 -6.75
C GLY A 82 3.70 -16.43 -7.10
N MET A 83 4.29 -15.99 -8.23
CA MET A 83 5.66 -16.34 -8.59
C MET A 83 6.67 -15.84 -7.56
N LEU A 84 6.56 -14.58 -7.12
CA LEU A 84 7.40 -14.01 -6.05
C LEU A 84 7.30 -14.83 -4.76
N ILE A 85 6.09 -15.17 -4.31
CA ILE A 85 5.87 -15.98 -3.10
C ILE A 85 6.58 -17.33 -3.22
N ARG A 86 6.44 -18.00 -4.37
CA ARG A 86 7.08 -19.29 -4.63
C ARG A 86 8.60 -19.19 -4.60
N ASP A 87 9.17 -18.14 -5.20
CA ASP A 87 10.60 -17.91 -5.23
C ASP A 87 11.15 -17.62 -3.83
N LEU A 88 10.48 -16.75 -3.06
CA LEU A 88 10.85 -16.48 -1.66
C LEU A 88 10.81 -17.75 -0.80
N ARG A 89 9.76 -18.58 -0.94
CA ARG A 89 9.66 -19.88 -0.27
C ARG A 89 10.80 -20.82 -0.66
N SER A 90 11.19 -20.86 -1.93
CA SER A 90 12.30 -21.69 -2.41
C SER A 90 13.66 -21.27 -1.82
N LEU A 91 13.78 -20.00 -1.44
CA LEU A 91 14.95 -19.42 -0.77
C LEU A 91 14.84 -19.45 0.76
N GLU A 92 13.80 -20.06 1.31
CA GLU A 92 13.51 -20.10 2.76
C GLU A 92 13.39 -18.69 3.38
N ILE A 93 12.91 -17.72 2.59
CA ILE A 93 12.65 -16.35 3.06
C ILE A 93 11.19 -16.23 3.47
N ASP A 94 10.95 -15.83 4.72
CA ASP A 94 9.61 -15.51 5.22
C ASP A 94 9.02 -14.28 4.52
N GLY A 95 7.75 -14.38 4.14
CA GLY A 95 6.95 -13.29 3.56
C GLY A 95 6.48 -13.57 2.14
N PRO A 96 5.72 -12.64 1.53
CA PRO A 96 5.18 -11.38 2.07
C PRO A 96 4.07 -11.61 3.12
N TYR A 97 3.80 -10.60 3.95
CA TYR A 97 2.64 -10.60 4.85
C TYR A 97 1.45 -9.95 4.15
N ILE A 98 0.33 -10.69 4.05
CA ILE A 98 -0.91 -10.23 3.42
C ILE A 98 -2.06 -10.48 4.41
N PRO A 99 -2.85 -9.45 4.79
CA PRO A 99 -2.75 -8.04 4.39
C PRO A 99 -1.48 -7.31 4.87
N ASP A 100 -1.19 -6.14 4.29
CA ASP A 100 -0.01 -5.34 4.62
C ASP A 100 0.01 -4.97 6.13
N PRO A 101 1.04 -5.40 6.88
CA PRO A 101 1.08 -5.23 8.33
C PRO A 101 1.30 -3.78 8.76
N GLU A 102 1.97 -2.94 7.96
CA GLU A 102 2.16 -1.53 8.31
C GLU A 102 0.91 -0.70 7.99
N LEU A 103 0.24 -0.99 6.88
CA LEU A 103 -1.02 -0.34 6.53
C LEU A 103 -2.09 -0.61 7.59
N LEU A 104 -2.27 -1.89 7.96
CA LEU A 104 -3.17 -2.27 9.06
C LEU A 104 -2.81 -1.59 10.38
N ARG A 105 -1.51 -1.51 10.70
CA ARG A 105 -1.05 -0.86 11.93
C ARG A 105 -1.42 0.63 11.93
N LEU A 106 -1.28 1.32 10.81
CA LEU A 106 -1.64 2.74 10.69
C LEU A 106 -3.14 2.94 10.84
N ILE A 107 -3.95 2.15 10.13
CA ILE A 107 -5.42 2.18 10.21
C ILE A 107 -5.88 1.94 11.65
N ARG A 108 -5.44 0.84 12.25
CA ARG A 108 -5.77 0.50 13.65
C ARG A 108 -5.31 1.58 14.63
N HIS A 109 -4.13 2.16 14.44
CA HIS A 109 -3.64 3.20 15.34
C HIS A 109 -4.52 4.45 15.27
N ALA A 110 -4.87 4.87 14.05
CA ALA A 110 -5.76 6.00 13.84
C ALA A 110 -7.15 5.75 14.45
N GLU A 111 -7.74 4.58 14.23
CA GLU A 111 -9.06 4.23 14.78
C GLU A 111 -9.10 4.10 16.31
N ASN A 112 -8.05 3.51 16.91
CA ASN A 112 -8.01 3.26 18.36
C ASN A 112 -7.50 4.45 19.19
N ALA A 113 -7.06 5.54 18.57
CA ALA A 113 -6.72 6.76 19.29
C ALA A 113 -7.96 7.31 20.03
N ARG A 114 -7.77 7.96 21.19
CA ARG A 114 -8.87 8.36 22.10
C ARG A 114 -10.03 9.12 21.43
N ASN A 115 -9.75 9.89 20.38
CA ASN A 115 -10.74 10.65 19.61
C ASN A 115 -10.82 10.21 18.14
N GLY A 116 -10.16 9.11 17.77
CA GLY A 116 -9.79 8.81 16.39
C GLY A 116 -8.76 9.80 15.83
N LEU A 117 -7.89 9.35 14.93
CA LEU A 117 -7.11 10.23 14.05
C LEU A 117 -7.74 10.18 12.65
N PRO A 118 -7.81 11.31 11.92
CA PRO A 118 -8.29 11.30 10.55
C PRO A 118 -7.46 10.38 9.66
N ILE A 119 -8.15 9.61 8.82
CA ILE A 119 -7.58 8.79 7.75
C ILE A 119 -8.02 9.41 6.42
N TYR A 120 -7.07 9.77 5.57
CA TYR A 120 -7.30 10.37 4.27
C TYR A 120 -6.90 9.38 3.16
N PRO A 121 -7.84 8.64 2.56
CA PRO A 121 -7.58 7.93 1.32
C PRO A 121 -7.34 8.95 0.19
N VAL A 122 -6.22 8.82 -0.51
CA VAL A 122 -5.82 9.76 -1.57
C VAL A 122 -6.36 9.31 -2.93
N ILE A 123 -6.62 8.02 -3.11
CA ILE A 123 -7.19 7.50 -4.36
C ILE A 123 -8.71 7.66 -4.29
N PRO A 124 -9.35 8.21 -5.34
CA PRO A 124 -10.81 8.26 -5.40
C PRO A 124 -11.44 6.86 -5.34
N SER A 125 -12.64 6.79 -4.79
CA SER A 125 -13.44 5.56 -4.77
C SER A 125 -13.87 5.13 -6.17
N LEU A 126 -14.29 3.87 -6.31
CA LEU A 126 -14.70 3.29 -7.59
C LEU A 126 -15.98 3.90 -8.17
N ASP A 127 -16.78 4.59 -7.34
CA ASP A 127 -17.99 5.31 -7.74
C ASP A 127 -17.70 6.72 -8.31
N ASP A 128 -16.45 7.19 -8.26
CA ASP A 128 -16.04 8.42 -8.95
C ASP A 128 -15.92 8.16 -10.47
N GLU A 129 -16.93 8.60 -11.22
CA GLU A 129 -17.00 8.44 -12.68
C GLU A 129 -15.77 9.01 -13.40
N ARG A 130 -15.23 10.15 -12.95
CA ARG A 130 -14.08 10.79 -13.61
C ARG A 130 -12.82 9.97 -13.41
N TRP A 131 -12.66 9.42 -12.21
CA TRP A 131 -11.57 8.52 -11.90
C TRP A 131 -11.66 7.22 -12.71
N ALA A 132 -12.85 6.62 -12.80
CA ALA A 132 -13.10 5.43 -13.60
C ALA A 132 -12.81 5.65 -15.09
N ASP A 133 -13.25 6.78 -15.65
CA ASP A 133 -12.96 7.17 -17.05
C ASP A 133 -11.45 7.36 -17.28
N TRP A 134 -10.76 8.00 -16.34
CA TRP A 134 -9.32 8.21 -16.40
C TRP A 134 -8.54 6.88 -16.33
N LEU A 135 -8.94 5.98 -15.44
CA LEU A 135 -8.35 4.63 -15.33
C LEU A 135 -8.56 3.83 -16.61
N SER A 136 -9.77 3.88 -17.18
CA SER A 136 -10.10 3.20 -18.43
C SER A 136 -9.24 3.73 -19.59
N SER A 137 -9.14 5.05 -19.71
CA SER A 137 -8.30 5.70 -20.72
C SER A 137 -6.81 5.34 -20.56
N SER A 138 -6.34 5.21 -19.32
CA SER A 138 -4.96 4.81 -19.02
C SER A 138 -4.70 3.35 -19.40
N ALA A 139 -5.66 2.45 -19.16
CA ALA A 139 -5.57 1.05 -19.56
C ALA A 139 -5.56 0.91 -21.10
N ASP A 140 -6.41 1.66 -21.80
CA ASP A 140 -6.44 1.69 -23.27
C ASP A 140 -5.10 2.16 -23.86
N GLU A 141 -4.47 3.17 -23.25
CA GLU A 141 -3.16 3.65 -23.69
C GLU A 141 -2.06 2.59 -23.47
N GLN A 142 -2.08 1.86 -22.35
CA GLN A 142 -1.10 0.81 -22.06
C GLN A 142 -1.11 -0.33 -23.08
N VAL A 143 -2.26 -0.66 -23.65
CA VAL A 143 -2.40 -1.74 -24.64
C VAL A 143 -2.14 -1.29 -26.08
N THR A 144 -1.73 -0.04 -26.30
CA THR A 144 -1.34 0.42 -27.64
C THR A 144 -0.11 -0.34 -28.14
N LEU A 145 -0.07 -0.63 -29.45
CA LEU A 145 1.06 -1.37 -30.07
C LEU A 145 2.42 -0.71 -29.78
N ARG A 146 2.44 0.63 -29.71
CA ARG A 146 3.64 1.40 -29.37
C ARG A 146 4.15 1.07 -27.96
N ASN A 147 3.26 1.06 -26.97
CA ASN A 147 3.64 0.81 -25.59
C ASN A 147 3.97 -0.67 -25.39
N LEU A 148 3.24 -1.58 -26.04
CA LEU A 148 3.57 -3.01 -26.05
C LEU A 148 4.97 -3.27 -26.61
N LEU A 149 5.35 -2.63 -27.72
CA LEU A 149 6.67 -2.77 -28.33
C LEU A 149 7.80 -2.17 -27.48
N SER A 150 7.51 -1.19 -26.62
CA SER A 150 8.50 -0.54 -25.75
C SER A 150 8.85 -1.34 -24.49
N THR A 151 8.08 -2.37 -24.18
CA THR A 151 8.27 -3.25 -23.02
C THR A 151 9.21 -4.43 -23.33
N PHE A 152 9.66 -4.57 -24.58
CA PHE A 152 10.63 -5.58 -25.03
C PHE A 152 12.08 -5.09 -24.99
#